data_AF-A0A9E3U2Q4-F1
#
_entry.id   AF-A0A9E3U2Q4-F1
#
_cell.length_a   1.000
_cell.length_b   1.000
_cell.length_c   1.000
_cell.angle_alpha   90.00
_cell.angle_beta   90.00
_cell.angle_gamma   90.00
#
_symmetry.space_group_name_H-M   'P 1'
#
loop_
_entity.id
_entity.type
_entity.pdbx_description
1 polymer ?
#
loop_
_entity_poly.entity_id
_entity_poly.type
_entity_poly.pdbx_seq_one_letter_code
_entity_poly.pdbx_strand_id
1 'polypeptide(L)' 'MRWKDIEALLKAKGAVLSEGDGSRVRVKLNGVRATFHRPHPSPNTDKGALRSVRRFLTEAGVTP' A
#
# COMPACT_ATOMS: atom_id res chain seq x y z
N MET A 1 -2.28 -10.41 7.29
CA MET A 1 -1.28 -10.17 6.22
C MET A 1 -0.26 -9.19 6.75
N ARG A 2 1.03 -9.43 6.53
CA ARG A 2 2.07 -8.51 7.02
C ARG A 2 2.17 -7.33 6.06
N TRP A 3 2.45 -6.15 6.58
CA TRP A 3 2.63 -4.96 5.74
C TRP A 3 3.72 -5.15 4.66
N LYS A 4 4.79 -5.88 4.99
CA LYS A 4 5.85 -6.22 4.02
C LYS A 4 5.34 -6.99 2.80
N ASP A 5 4.33 -7.84 2.96
CA ASP A 5 3.74 -8.59 1.85
C ASP A 5 3.00 -7.65 0.89
N ILE A 6 2.36 -6.61 1.44
CA ILE A 6 1.69 -5.55 0.67
C ILE A 6 2.71 -4.71 -0.08
N GLU A 7 3.80 -4.30 0.57
CA GLU A 7 4.89 -3.55 -0.08
C GLU A 7 5.49 -4.35 -1.23
N ALA A 8 5.71 -5.66 -1.05
CA ALA A 8 6.20 -6.55 -2.08
C ALA A 8 5.23 -6.66 -3.27
N LEU A 9 3.93 -6.85 -3.01
CA LEU A 9 2.90 -6.87 -4.04
C LEU A 9 2.87 -5.57 -4.86
N LEU A 10 2.87 -4.42 -4.17
CA LEU A 10 2.85 -3.11 -4.81
C LEU A 10 4.08 -2.90 -5.71
N LYS A 11 5.28 -3.24 -5.21
CA LYS A 11 6.51 -3.19 -6.01
C LYS A 11 6.46 -4.13 -7.22
N ALA A 12 5.95 -5.35 -7.05
CA ALA A 12 5.79 -6.32 -8.13
C ALA A 12 4.82 -5.83 -9.22
N LYS A 13 3.85 -4.97 -8.87
CA LYS A 13 2.95 -4.30 -9.83
C LYS A 13 3.55 -3.02 -10.43
N GLY A 14 4.80 -2.68 -10.12
CA GLY A 14 5.48 -1.49 -10.64
C GLY A 14 5.21 -0.21 -9.85
N ALA A 15 4.69 -0.31 -8.63
CA ALA A 15 4.48 0.86 -7.79
C ALA A 15 5.80 1.41 -7.25
N VAL A 16 5.91 2.74 -7.23
CA VAL A 16 7.00 3.44 -6.56
C VAL A 16 6.56 3.78 -5.15
N LEU A 17 7.33 3.32 -4.17
CA LEU A 17 7.11 3.59 -2.74
C LEU A 17 8.12 4.61 -2.25
N SER A 18 7.66 5.60 -1.47
CA SER A 18 8.54 6.51 -0.74
C SER A 18 8.08 6.66 0.70
N GLU A 19 9.04 6.82 1.61
CA GLU A 19 8.76 7.06 3.03
C GLU A 19 8.33 8.50 3.24
N GLY A 20 7.29 8.70 4.05
CA GLY A 20 6.90 10.00 4.58
C GLY A 20 7.25 10.10 6.06
N ASP A 21 6.76 11.16 6.71
CA ASP A 21 6.97 11.32 8.15
C ASP A 21 6.31 10.19 8.96
N GLY A 22 7.08 9.61 9.89
CA GLY A 22 6.64 8.53 10.76
C GLY A 22 6.37 7.22 10.01
N SER A 23 5.21 6.61 10.27
CA SER A 23 4.81 5.33 9.65
C SER A 23 4.20 5.49 8.25
N ARG A 24 4.25 6.68 7.64
CA ARG A 24 3.60 6.93 6.34
C ARG A 24 4.41 6.36 5.18
N VAL A 25 3.71 5.68 4.28
CA VAL A 25 4.24 5.16 3.00
C VAL A 25 3.42 5.76 1.88
N ARG A 26 4.06 6.57 1.04
CA ARG A 26 3.46 7.12 -0.18
C ARG A 26 3.68 6.12 -1.31
N VAL A 27 2.63 5.86 -2.08
CA VAL A 27 2.63 4.88 -3.17
C VAL A 27 2.13 5.56 -4.43
N LYS A 28 2.86 5.39 -5.54
CA LYS A 28 2.46 5.81 -6.87
C LYS A 28 2.43 4.61 -7.81
N LEU A 29 1.30 4.37 -8.47
CA LEU A 29 1.11 3.29 -9.45
C LEU A 29 0.22 3.81 -10.59
N ASN A 30 0.64 3.64 -11.84
CA ASN A 30 -0.13 4.04 -13.03
C ASN A 30 -0.71 5.48 -12.96
N GLY A 31 0.07 6.42 -12.39
CA GLY A 31 -0.35 7.82 -12.22
C GLY A 31 -1.21 8.08 -10.98
N VAL A 32 -1.79 7.04 -10.36
CA VAL A 32 -2.57 7.13 -9.12
C VAL A 32 -1.63 7.19 -7.92
N ARG A 33 -1.99 8.00 -6.92
CA ARG A 33 -1.22 8.18 -5.68
C ARG A 33 -2.08 7.87 -4.46
N ALA A 34 -1.51 7.17 -3.49
CA ALA A 34 -2.11 6.95 -2.18
C ALA A 34 -1.05 7.07 -1.07
N THR A 35 -1.50 7.36 0.15
CA THR A 35 -0.66 7.30 1.34
C THR A 35 -1.27 6.29 2.30
N PHE A 36 -0.44 5.34 2.75
CA PHE A 36 -0.81 4.35 3.75
C PHE A 36 0.03 4.53 5.01
N HIS A 37 -0.40 3.90 6.10
CA HIS A 37 0.35 3.85 7.34
C HIS A 37 0.83 2.41 7.57
N ARG A 38 2.11 2.24 7.90
CA ARG A 38 2.62 0.97 8.42
C ARG A 38 1.88 0.69 9.73
N PRO A 39 1.31 -0.52 9.91
CA PRO A 39 0.66 -0.87 11.16
C PRO A 39 1.71 -0.90 12.29
N HIS A 40 1.32 -0.36 13.45
CA HIS A 40 2.14 -0.30 14.66
C HIS A 40 1.21 -0.42 15.89
N PRO A 41 1.56 -1.18 16.94
CA PRO A 41 2.82 -1.92 17.16
C PRO A 41 2.93 -3.25 16.39
N SER A 42 1.81 -3.80 15.92
CA SER A 42 1.80 -5.07 15.20
C SER A 42 2.18 -4.90 13.73
N PRO A 43 2.97 -5.80 13.12
CA PRO A 43 3.26 -5.77 11.68
C PRO A 43 2.06 -6.20 10.82
N ASN A 44 0.97 -6.68 11.45
CA ASN A 44 -0.22 -7.13 10.75
C ASN A 44 -1.10 -5.95 10.34
N THR A 45 -1.45 -5.93 9.07
CA THR A 45 -2.38 -4.96 8.50
C THR A 45 -3.82 -5.35 8.83
N ASP A 46 -4.62 -4.38 9.30
CA ASP A 46 -6.04 -4.59 9.58
C ASP A 46 -6.90 -4.68 8.29
N LYS A 47 -8.13 -5.16 8.43
CA LYS A 47 -9.06 -5.33 7.29
C LYS A 47 -9.40 -4.01 6.58
N GLY A 48 -9.36 -2.88 7.27
CA GLY A 48 -9.61 -1.56 6.72
C GLY A 48 -8.51 -1.13 5.76
N ALA A 49 -7.26 -1.21 6.22
CA ALA A 49 -6.09 -0.92 5.39
C ALA A 49 -6.00 -1.86 4.17
N LEU A 50 -6.37 -3.14 4.32
CA LEU A 50 -6.46 -4.07 3.18
C LEU A 50 -7.50 -3.64 2.14
N ARG A 51 -8.69 -3.19 2.59
CA ARG A 51 -9.71 -2.65 1.68
C ARG A 51 -9.20 -1.40 0.94
N SER A 52 -8.49 -0.52 1.64
CA SER A 52 -7.91 0.68 1.02
C SER A 52 -6.85 0.33 -0.03
N VAL A 53 -5.99 -0.66 0.24
CA VAL A 53 -5.01 -1.15 -0.75
C VAL A 53 -5.71 -1.76 -1.97
N ARG A 54 -6.75 -2.56 -1.75
CA ARG A 54 -7.52 -3.16 -2.85
C ARG A 54 -8.16 -2.09 -3.74
N ARG A 55 -8.78 -1.08 -3.11
CA ARG A 55 -9.36 0.06 -3.81
C ARG A 55 -8.31 0.83 -4.61
N PHE A 56 -7.14 1.10 -4.02
CA PHE A 56 -6.03 1.76 -4.71
C PHE A 56 -5.57 0.96 -5.94
N LEU A 57 -5.44 -0.36 -5.83
CA LEU A 57 -5.09 -1.21 -6.98
C LEU A 57 -6.14 -1.10 -8.09
N THR A 58 -7.43 -1.18 -7.76
CA THR A 58 -8.52 -1.00 -8.72
C THR A 58 -8.48 0.38 -9.39
N GLU A 59 -8.29 1.46 -8.61
CA GLU A 59 -8.17 2.83 -9.14
C GLU A 59 -6.95 2.98 -10.05
N ALA A 60 -5.85 2.29 -9.74
CA ALA A 60 -4.65 2.22 -10.58
C ALA A 60 -4.81 1.29 -11.81
N GLY A 61 -6.00 0.74 -12.06
CA GLY A 61 -6.27 -0.16 -13.19
C GLY A 61 -5.67 -1.56 -13.03
N VAL A 62 -5.26 -1.94 -11.82
CA VAL A 62 -4.78 -3.28 -11.49
C VAL A 62 -5.91 -4.05 -10.82
N THR A 63 -6.43 -5.08 -11.48
CA THR A 63 -7.40 -5.98 -10.86
C THR A 63 -6.68 -6.85 -9.82
N PRO A 64 -7.05 -6.74 -8.53
CA PRO A 64 -6.45 -7.51 -7.44
C PRO A 64 -7.09 -8.88 -7.26
#